data_AF-A0A327HN69-F1
#
_entry.id   AF-A0A327HN69-F1
#
_cell.length_a   1.000
_cell.length_b   1.000
_cell.length_c   1.000
_cell.angle_alpha   90.00
_cell.angle_beta   90.00
_cell.angle_gamma   90.00
#
_symmetry.space_group_name_H-M   'P 1'
#
loop_
_entity.id
_entity.type
_entity.pdbx_description
1 polymer ?
#
loop_
_entity_poly.entity_id
_entity_poly.type
_entity_poly.pdbx_seq_one_letter_code
_entity_poly.pdbx_strand_id
1 'polypeptide(L)' 'MKLEPTSGVCSSCGEESSTNHYHGSDSEKMELCKPCYDVYLAKEMLQYWKDHIEEEKRRVGKL' A
#
# COMPACT_ATOMS: atom_id res chain seq x y z
N MET A 1 15.48 8.86 -12.78
CA MET A 1 14.44 9.90 -12.71
C MET A 1 14.09 10.08 -11.24
N LYS A 2 14.36 11.24 -10.62
CA LYS A 2 13.84 11.56 -9.28
C LYS A 2 12.37 11.95 -9.47
N LEU A 3 11.46 11.27 -8.79
CA LEU A 3 10.07 11.73 -8.68
C LEU A 3 10.10 12.90 -7.71
N GLU A 4 10.10 14.11 -8.25
CA GLU A 4 9.87 15.31 -7.45
C GLU A 4 8.44 15.23 -6.91
N PRO A 5 8.22 15.37 -5.60
CA PRO A 5 6.87 15.34 -5.07
C PRO A 5 6.05 16.48 -5.67
N THR A 6 4.87 16.19 -6.18
CA THR A 6 3.91 17.21 -6.59
C THR A 6 3.16 17.69 -5.36
N SER A 7 2.96 18.99 -5.20
CA SER A 7 1.96 19.48 -4.24
C SER A 7 0.58 19.05 -4.74
N GLY A 8 -0.16 18.34 -3.90
CA GLY A 8 -1.47 17.80 -4.23
C GLY A 8 -2.29 17.46 -3.00
N VAL A 9 -3.47 16.89 -3.18
CA VAL A 9 -4.40 16.55 -2.09
C VAL A 9 -4.34 15.05 -1.85
N CYS A 10 -3.90 14.64 -0.65
CA CYS A 10 -3.85 13.23 -0.29
C CYS A 10 -5.26 12.64 -0.29
N SER A 11 -5.51 11.60 -1.09
CA SER A 11 -6.83 10.96 -1.18
C SER A 11 -7.24 10.25 0.12
N SER A 12 -6.29 9.94 1.00
CA SER A 12 -6.55 9.26 2.27
C SER A 12 -6.84 10.21 3.44
N CYS A 13 -6.17 11.35 3.55
CA CYS A 13 -6.35 12.27 4.68
C CYS A 13 -6.96 13.63 4.29
N GLY A 14 -7.06 13.93 2.99
CA GLY A 14 -7.60 15.19 2.48
C GLY A 14 -6.67 16.40 2.64
N GLU A 15 -5.46 16.24 3.19
CA GLU A 15 -4.53 17.34 3.37
C GLU A 15 -3.80 17.69 2.07
N GLU A 16 -3.71 19.00 1.80
CA GLU A 16 -2.84 19.54 0.77
C GLU A 16 -1.39 19.47 1.25
N SER A 17 -0.58 18.66 0.58
CA SER A 17 0.80 18.38 0.97
C SER A 17 1.61 17.85 -0.21
N SER A 18 2.87 17.50 0.03
CA SER A 18 3.68 16.76 -0.93
C SER A 18 3.11 15.34 -1.14
N THR A 19 2.52 15.10 -2.30
CA THR A 19 1.95 13.80 -2.69
C THR A 19 2.78 13.12 -3.78
N ASN A 20 2.55 11.81 -3.95
CA ASN A 20 3.03 11.02 -5.08
C ASN A 20 1.91 10.12 -5.59
N HIS A 21 2.06 9.67 -6.84
CA HIS A 21 1.21 8.64 -7.43
C HIS A 21 1.78 7.25 -7.12
N TYR A 22 0.98 6.43 -6.45
CA TYR A 22 1.29 5.04 -6.13
C TYR A 22 0.32 4.09 -6.85
N HIS A 23 0.70 2.81 -6.92
CA HIS A 23 -0.17 1.75 -7.37
C HIS A 23 -0.75 1.02 -6.15
N GLY A 24 -2.08 0.94 -6.07
CA GLY A 24 -2.80 0.19 -5.06
C GLY A 24 -3.00 -1.27 -5.44
N SER A 25 -3.75 -1.99 -4.60
CA SER A 25 -4.31 -3.29 -4.92
C SER A 25 -5.10 -3.15 -6.22
N ASP A 26 -4.90 -4.05 -7.17
CA ASP A 26 -5.49 -4.01 -8.52
C ASP A 26 -4.91 -2.98 -9.50
N SER A 27 -3.70 -2.48 -9.23
CA SER A 27 -2.99 -1.49 -10.08
C SER A 27 -3.68 -0.13 -10.20
N GLU A 28 -4.70 0.13 -9.37
CA GLU A 28 -5.36 1.43 -9.31
C GLU A 28 -4.36 2.52 -8.88
N LYS A 29 -4.43 3.68 -9.53
CA LYS A 29 -3.57 4.81 -9.18
C LYS A 29 -4.13 5.51 -7.95
N MET A 30 -3.27 5.74 -6.97
CA MET A 30 -3.59 6.45 -5.73
C MET A 30 -2.69 7.67 -5.58
N GLU A 31 -3.25 8.82 -5.23
CA GLU A 31 -2.47 10.00 -4.87
C GLU A 31 -2.41 10.13 -3.34
N LEU A 32 -1.24 9.87 -2.75
CA LEU A 32 -1.08 9.86 -1.30
C LEU A 32 0.11 10.71 -0.86
N CYS A 33 -0.02 11.32 0.32
CA CYS A 33 1.13 11.81 1.05
C CYS A 33 1.96 10.63 1.57
N LYS A 34 3.26 10.83 1.80
CA LYS A 34 4.18 9.77 2.24
C LYS A 34 3.72 9.05 3.52
N PRO A 35 3.23 9.74 4.58
CA PRO A 35 2.74 9.07 5.77
C PRO A 35 1.54 8.14 5.50
N CYS A 36 0.57 8.59 4.70
CA CYS A 36 -0.58 7.76 4.34
C CYS A 36 -0.18 6.56 3.48
N TYR A 37 0.79 6.74 2.58
CA TYR A 37 1.35 5.63 1.81
C TYR A 37 2.04 4.58 2.69
N ASP A 38 2.81 5.01 3.71
CA ASP A 38 3.47 4.07 4.62
C ASP A 38 2.48 3.24 5.43
N VAL A 39 1.38 3.87 5.88
CA VAL A 39 0.28 3.16 6.55
C VAL A 39 -0.42 2.18 5.60
N TYR A 40 -0.66 2.60 4.35
CA TYR A 40 -1.23 1.73 3.32
C TYR A 40 -0.33 0.50 3.06
N LEU A 41 0.96 0.73 2.80
CA LEU A 41 1.93 -0.33 2.51
C LEU A 41 2.08 -1.30 3.68
N ALA A 42 2.09 -0.81 4.93
CA ALA A 42 2.12 -1.66 6.11
C ALA A 42 0.91 -2.60 6.18
N LYS A 43 -0.30 -2.11 5.86
CA LYS A 43 -1.51 -2.94 5.81
C LYS A 43 -1.42 -4.02 4.73
N GLU A 44 -0.96 -3.67 3.53
CA GLU A 44 -0.75 -4.63 2.43
C GLU A 44 0.23 -5.73 2.81
N MET A 45 1.37 -5.37 3.41
CA MET A 45 2.36 -6.35 3.85
C MET A 45 1.78 -7.27 4.93
N LEU A 46 1.05 -6.74 5.91
CA LEU A 46 0.39 -7.55 6.94
C LEU A 46 -0.63 -8.51 6.33
N GLN A 47 -1.39 -8.08 5.33
CA GLN A 47 -2.36 -8.93 4.65
C GLN A 47 -1.66 -10.05 3.86
N TYR A 48 -0.63 -9.70 3.08
CA TYR A 48 0.21 -10.68 2.37
C TYR A 48 0.75 -11.76 3.30
N TRP A 49 1.30 -11.38 4.46
CA TRP A 49 1.83 -12.34 5.43
C TRP A 49 0.75 -13.24 6.03
N LYS A 50 -0.44 -12.72 6.33
CA LYS A 50 -1.55 -13.53 6.81
C LYS A 50 -1.97 -14.57 5.77
N ASP A 51 -2.12 -14.13 4.52
CA ASP A 51 -2.52 -15.01 3.42
C ASP A 51 -1.46 -16.10 3.18
N HIS A 52 -0.18 -15.73 3.22
CA HIS A 52 0.93 -16.67 3.09
C HIS A 52 0.95 -17.70 4.24
N ILE A 53 0.74 -17.28 5.50
CA ILE A 53 0.68 -18.21 6.64
C ILE A 53 -0.49 -19.21 6.47
N GLU A 54 -1.66 -18.73 6.04
CA GLU A 54 -2.81 -19.61 5.81
C GLU A 54 -2.58 -20.57 4.63
N GLU A 55 -1.88 -20.14 3.59
CA GLU A 55 -1.45 -21.00 2.50
C GLU A 55 -0.50 -22.11 3.00
N GLU A 56 0.51 -21.77 3.78
CA GLU A 56 1.46 -22.73 4.34
C GLU A 56 0.76 -23.74 5.27
N LYS A 57 -0.18 -23.30 6.12
CA LYS A 57 -1.02 -24.20 6.92
C LYS A 57 -1.78 -25.21 6.05
N ARG A 58 -2.36 -24.78 4.93
CA ARG A 58 -3.06 -25.67 3.99
C ARG A 58 -2.11 -26.66 3.30
N ARG A 59 -0.88 -26.23 3.00
CA ARG A 59 0.15 -27.09 2.39
C ARG A 59 0.61 -28.19 3.35
N VAL A 60 0.84 -27.83 4.61
CA VAL A 60 1.30 -28.77 5.65
C VAL A 60 0.19 -29.73 6.09
N GLY A 61 -1.07 -29.26 6.19
CA GLY A 61 -2.23 -30.10 6.55
C GLY A 61 -2.71 -31.07 5.47
N LYS A 62 -1.98 -31.18 4.34
CA LYS A 62 -2.23 -32.14 3.25
C LYS A 62 -1.33 -33.38 3.30
N LEU A 63 -0.56 -33.58 4.37
CA LEU A 63 0.13 -34.84 4.70
C LEU A 63 -0.78 -35.73 5.55
#